data_AF-A0A373NCL0-F1
#
_entry.id   AF-A0A373NCL0-F1
#
_cell.length_a   1.000
_cell.length_b   1.000
_cell.length_c   1.000
_cell.angle_alpha   90.00
_cell.angle_beta   90.00
_cell.angle_gamma   90.00
#
_symmetry.space_group_name_H-M   'P 1'
#
loop_
_entity.id
_entity.type
_entity.pdbx_description
1 polymer ?
#
loop_
_entity_poly.entity_id
_entity_poly.type
_entity_poly.pdbx_seq_one_letter_code
_entity_poly.pdbx_strand_id
1 'polypeptide(L)'
;MEIASIIIAALALLVSIASLVKSSAASKTANDLTKGQVEMQIRSMITVAKAHFSEMSNQLAANPDNPTLKASVSAALEDVANAYDEACAKYLDGKVDKQRFKQLYVNEIRNWVDSEAVKDKYIMPQSRFHATVKVYDEWNNLER
;
A
#
# COMPACT_ATOMS: atom_id res chain seq x y z
N MET A 1 -20.73 53.02 -18.85
CA MET A 1 -19.75 51.93 -19.01
C MET A 1 -19.35 51.32 -17.66
N GLU A 2 -19.01 52.14 -16.66
CA GLU A 2 -18.69 51.74 -15.27
C GLU A 2 -19.70 50.79 -14.59
N ILE A 3 -21.00 51.07 -14.67
CA ILE A 3 -22.03 50.22 -14.00
C ILE A 3 -22.09 48.82 -14.63
N ALA A 4 -21.91 48.72 -15.95
CA ALA A 4 -21.93 47.45 -16.67
C ALA A 4 -20.70 46.59 -16.32
N SER A 5 -19.51 47.19 -16.19
CA SER A 5 -18.31 46.46 -15.78
C SER A 5 -18.39 45.94 -14.35
N ILE A 6 -19.01 46.69 -13.43
CA ILE A 6 -19.27 46.24 -12.05
C ILE A 6 -20.21 45.02 -12.04
N ILE A 7 -21.29 45.05 -12.82
CA ILE A 7 -22.23 43.92 -12.91
C ILE A 7 -21.54 42.68 -13.49
N ILE A 8 -20.75 42.84 -14.55
CA ILE A 8 -19.99 41.74 -15.17
C ILE A 8 -18.98 41.16 -14.17
N ALA A 9 -18.27 42.01 -13.42
CA ALA A 9 -17.32 41.57 -12.40
C ALA A 9 -18.02 40.80 -11.26
N ALA A 10 -19.18 41.26 -10.80
CA ALA A 10 -19.98 40.57 -9.79
C ALA A 10 -20.45 39.19 -10.28
N LEU A 11 -20.93 39.09 -11.52
CA LEU A 11 -21.32 37.82 -12.13
C LEU A 11 -20.13 36.87 -12.31
N ALA A 12 -18.98 37.38 -12.74
CA ALA A 12 -17.75 36.61 -12.86
C ALA A 12 -17.27 36.05 -11.51
N LEU A 13 -17.37 36.86 -10.45
CA LEU A 13 -17.05 36.44 -9.08
C LEU A 13 -17.97 35.30 -8.61
N LEU A 14 -19.28 35.41 -8.88
CA LEU A 14 -20.24 34.35 -8.53
C LEU A 14 -19.94 33.04 -9.26
N VAL A 15 -19.63 33.10 -10.56
CA VAL A 15 -19.25 31.92 -11.36
C VAL A 15 -17.93 31.32 -10.84
N SER A 16 -16.95 32.16 -10.48
CA SER A 16 -15.68 31.71 -9.92
C SER A 16 -15.86 30.96 -8.60
N ILE A 17 -16.66 31.50 -7.67
CA ILE A 17 -16.97 30.86 -6.40
C ILE A 17 -17.67 29.51 -6.63
N ALA A 18 -18.68 29.47 -7.51
CA ALA A 18 -19.38 28.23 -7.84
C ALA A 18 -18.45 27.17 -8.45
N SER A 19 -17.52 27.60 -9.31
CA SER A 19 -16.49 26.74 -9.91
C SER A 19 -15.52 26.19 -8.86
N LEU A 20 -15.04 27.02 -7.93
CA LEU A 20 -14.15 26.61 -6.85
C LEU A 20 -14.78 25.58 -5.93
N VAL A 21 -16.06 25.74 -5.58
CA VAL A 21 -16.79 24.78 -4.74
C VAL A 21 -16.94 23.44 -5.46
N LYS A 22 -17.36 23.43 -6.73
CA LYS A 22 -17.47 22.19 -7.53
C LYS A 22 -16.11 21.51 -7.73
N SER A 23 -15.07 22.29 -8.03
CA SER A 23 -13.70 21.78 -8.20
C SER A 23 -13.16 21.15 -6.93
N SER A 24 -13.40 21.79 -5.77
CA SER A 24 -12.99 21.24 -4.46
C SER A 24 -13.71 19.93 -4.13
N ALA A 25 -15.01 19.83 -4.43
CA ALA A 25 -15.77 18.59 -4.24
C ALA A 25 -15.28 17.48 -5.17
N ALA A 26 -15.06 17.80 -6.46
CA ALA A 26 -14.53 16.86 -7.44
C ALA A 26 -13.11 16.37 -7.06
N SER A 27 -12.27 17.26 -6.53
CA SER A 27 -10.93 16.92 -6.04
C SER A 27 -10.96 15.92 -4.89
N LYS A 28 -11.90 16.08 -3.93
CA LYS A 28 -12.10 15.10 -2.84
C LYS A 28 -12.52 13.74 -3.39
N THR A 29 -13.54 13.70 -4.25
CA THR A 29 -14.00 12.44 -4.86
C THR A 29 -12.90 11.76 -5.67
N ALA A 30 -12.10 12.53 -6.42
CA ALA A 30 -10.97 12.01 -7.17
C ALA A 30 -9.92 11.40 -6.22
N ASN A 31 -9.61 12.07 -5.10
CA ASN A 31 -8.67 11.57 -4.11
C ASN A 31 -9.14 10.25 -3.46
N ASP A 32 -10.42 10.15 -3.13
CA ASP A 32 -11.00 8.92 -2.55
C ASP A 32 -10.97 7.76 -3.55
N LEU A 33 -11.26 8.04 -4.83
CA LEU A 33 -11.12 7.06 -5.90
C LEU A 33 -9.67 6.60 -6.06
N THR A 34 -8.71 7.52 -6.03
CA THR A 34 -7.28 7.20 -6.10
C THR A 34 -6.86 6.30 -4.93
N LYS A 35 -7.30 6.57 -3.70
CA LYS A 35 -7.04 5.69 -2.55
C LYS A 35 -7.61 4.28 -2.78
N GLY A 36 -8.84 4.18 -3.29
CA GLY A 36 -9.44 2.90 -3.65
C GLY A 36 -8.63 2.12 -4.70
N GLN A 37 -8.11 2.81 -5.73
CA GLN A 37 -7.24 2.20 -6.74
C GLN A 37 -5.92 1.70 -6.14
N VAL A 38 -5.30 2.49 -5.26
CA VAL A 38 -4.05 2.11 -4.58
C VAL A 38 -4.25 0.86 -3.72
N GLU A 39 -5.37 0.77 -3.01
CA GLU A 39 -5.68 -0.42 -2.20
C GLU A 39 -5.92 -1.68 -3.05
N MET A 40 -6.60 -1.54 -4.19
CA MET A 40 -6.73 -2.65 -5.14
C MET A 40 -5.38 -3.07 -5.72
N GLN A 41 -4.49 -2.12 -6.02
CA GLN A 41 -3.13 -2.40 -6.48
C GLN A 41 -2.33 -3.17 -5.42
N ILE A 42 -2.40 -2.75 -4.14
CA ILE A 42 -1.75 -3.46 -3.03
C ILE A 42 -2.25 -4.91 -2.95
N ARG A 43 -3.59 -5.10 -2.97
CA ARG A 43 -4.18 -6.44 -2.91
C ARG A 43 -3.71 -7.31 -4.08
N SER A 44 -3.70 -6.77 -5.29
CA SER A 44 -3.23 -7.47 -6.48
C SER A 44 -1.75 -7.87 -6.34
N MET A 45 -0.88 -6.93 -5.99
CA MET A 45 0.55 -7.15 -5.83
C MET A 45 0.86 -8.27 -4.82
N ILE A 46 0.26 -8.22 -3.62
CA ILE A 46 0.45 -9.26 -2.60
C ILE A 46 -0.06 -10.61 -3.10
N THR A 47 -1.24 -10.63 -3.75
CA THR A 47 -1.84 -11.87 -4.25
C THR A 47 -0.97 -12.51 -5.33
N VAL A 48 -0.48 -11.71 -6.28
CA VAL A 48 0.40 -12.17 -7.37
C VAL A 48 1.73 -12.69 -6.82
N ALA A 49 2.37 -11.96 -5.91
CA ALA A 49 3.63 -12.39 -5.30
C ALA A 49 3.47 -13.73 -4.55
N LYS A 50 2.40 -13.89 -3.78
CA LYS A 50 2.12 -15.14 -3.06
C LYS A 50 1.79 -16.30 -4.00
N ALA A 51 1.03 -16.04 -5.06
CA ALA A 51 0.74 -17.05 -6.08
C ALA A 51 2.03 -17.52 -6.78
N HIS A 52 2.92 -16.58 -7.12
CA HIS A 52 4.21 -16.90 -7.73
C HIS A 52 5.10 -17.70 -6.79
N PHE A 53 5.19 -17.32 -5.51
CA PHE A 53 5.93 -18.09 -4.49
C PHE A 53 5.36 -19.50 -4.32
N SER A 54 4.03 -19.64 -4.28
CA SER A 54 3.36 -20.93 -4.19
C SER A 54 3.67 -21.81 -5.39
N GLU A 55 3.62 -21.25 -6.61
CA GLU A 55 3.94 -21.97 -7.84
C GLU A 55 5.39 -22.47 -7.85
N MET A 56 6.35 -21.60 -7.55
CA MET A 56 7.77 -21.97 -7.48
C MET A 56 8.00 -23.04 -6.40
N SER A 57 7.32 -22.94 -5.25
CA SER A 57 7.43 -23.91 -4.16
C SER A 57 6.91 -25.29 -4.57
N ASN A 58 5.80 -25.35 -5.32
CA ASN A 58 5.25 -26.60 -5.85
C ASN A 58 6.20 -27.25 -6.86
N GLN A 59 6.80 -26.45 -7.76
CA GLN A 59 7.78 -26.96 -8.73
C GLN A 59 9.04 -27.49 -8.04
N LEU A 60 9.53 -26.81 -7.00
CA LEU A 60 10.65 -27.28 -6.20
C LEU A 60 10.30 -28.57 -5.44
N ALA A 61 9.08 -28.68 -4.89
CA ALA A 61 8.65 -29.90 -4.23
C ALA A 61 8.64 -31.12 -5.17
N ALA A 62 8.32 -30.91 -6.46
CA ALA A 62 8.42 -31.95 -7.48
C ALA A 62 9.87 -32.27 -7.90
N ASN A 63 10.81 -31.33 -7.72
CA ASN A 63 12.23 -31.49 -8.07
C ASN A 63 13.17 -30.91 -6.98
N PRO A 64 13.24 -31.54 -5.79
CA PRO A 64 13.83 -30.92 -4.59
C PRO A 64 15.31 -30.57 -4.70
N ASP A 65 16.05 -31.24 -5.56
CA ASP A 65 17.50 -31.06 -5.70
C ASP A 65 17.88 -30.04 -6.76
N ASN A 66 16.91 -29.43 -7.46
CA ASN A 66 17.20 -28.45 -8.50
C ASN A 66 17.66 -27.11 -7.89
N PRO A 67 18.94 -26.71 -8.06
CA PRO A 67 19.47 -25.49 -7.45
C PRO A 67 18.85 -24.21 -8.01
N THR A 68 18.45 -24.23 -9.29
CA THR A 68 17.77 -23.09 -9.92
C THR A 68 16.41 -22.86 -9.28
N LEU A 69 15.63 -23.93 -9.05
CA LEU A 69 14.32 -23.82 -8.38
C LEU A 69 14.46 -23.35 -6.94
N LYS A 70 15.50 -23.77 -6.20
CA LYS A 70 15.78 -23.24 -4.86
C LYS A 70 16.01 -21.73 -4.88
N ALA A 71 16.82 -21.25 -5.83
CA ALA A 71 17.06 -19.82 -6.00
C ALA A 71 15.77 -19.07 -6.39
N SER A 72 14.96 -19.62 -7.30
CA SER A 72 13.68 -19.05 -7.72
C SER A 72 12.66 -18.96 -6.57
N VAL A 73 12.57 -19.98 -5.72
CA VAL A 73 11.70 -19.95 -4.52
C VAL A 73 12.17 -18.87 -3.54
N SER A 74 13.49 -18.76 -3.31
CA SER A 74 14.03 -17.71 -2.44
C SER A 74 13.76 -16.30 -2.97
N ALA A 75 13.91 -16.10 -4.28
CA ALA A 75 13.59 -14.82 -4.93
C ALA A 75 12.08 -14.51 -4.83
N ALA A 76 11.21 -15.48 -5.11
CA ALA A 76 9.77 -15.29 -5.01
C ALA A 76 9.32 -14.99 -3.55
N LEU A 77 9.95 -15.61 -2.55
CA LEU A 77 9.69 -15.30 -1.13
C LEU A 77 10.10 -13.86 -0.79
N GLU A 78 11.18 -13.38 -1.39
CA GLU A 78 11.64 -12.01 -1.26
C GLU A 78 10.69 -11.01 -1.92
N ASP A 79 10.12 -11.36 -3.07
CA ASP A 79 9.07 -10.54 -3.72
C ASP A 79 7.82 -10.40 -2.84
N VAL A 80 7.43 -11.45 -2.10
CA VAL A 80 6.35 -11.36 -1.12
C VAL A 80 6.69 -10.36 -0.01
N ALA A 81 7.92 -10.41 0.52
CA ALA A 81 8.37 -9.47 1.53
C ALA A 81 8.43 -8.02 1.01
N ASN A 82 8.90 -7.82 -0.23
CA ASN A 82 8.90 -6.53 -0.91
C ASN A 82 7.46 -5.99 -1.10
N ALA A 83 6.52 -6.84 -1.48
CA ALA A 83 5.12 -6.46 -1.63
C ALA A 83 4.50 -5.98 -0.31
N TYR A 84 4.79 -6.66 0.80
CA TYR A 84 4.35 -6.20 2.12
C TYR A 84 5.00 -4.88 2.52
N ASP A 85 6.29 -4.69 2.24
CA ASP A 85 7.02 -3.46 2.57
C ASP A 85 6.49 -2.27 1.77
N GLU A 86 6.26 -2.45 0.46
CA GLU A 86 5.63 -1.42 -0.38
C GLU A 86 4.21 -1.08 0.11
N ALA A 87 3.41 -2.08 0.48
CA ALA A 87 2.08 -1.84 1.04
C ALA A 87 2.14 -1.03 2.34
N CYS A 88 3.08 -1.36 3.23
CA CYS A 88 3.30 -0.64 4.48
C CYS A 88 3.82 0.78 4.24
N ALA A 89 4.67 1.00 3.23
CA ALA A 89 5.14 2.34 2.86
C ALA A 89 3.98 3.22 2.40
N LYS A 90 3.07 2.69 1.56
CA LYS A 90 1.86 3.43 1.13
C LYS A 90 0.93 3.74 2.31
N TYR A 91 0.84 2.85 3.30
CA TYR A 91 0.14 3.10 4.56
C TYR A 91 0.76 4.27 5.34
N LEU A 92 2.08 4.25 5.55
CA LEU A 92 2.80 5.29 6.27
C LEU A 92 2.65 6.66 5.59
N ASP A 93 2.70 6.68 4.25
CA ASP A 93 2.52 7.87 3.41
C ASP A 93 1.08 8.41 3.38
N GLY A 94 0.09 7.71 3.96
CA GLY A 94 -1.32 8.12 3.92
C GLY A 94 -1.99 7.99 2.54
N LYS A 95 -1.42 7.19 1.64
CA LYS A 95 -1.93 6.93 0.28
C LYS A 95 -3.10 5.94 0.25
N VAL A 96 -3.46 5.39 1.39
CA VAL A 96 -4.60 4.48 1.61
C VAL A 96 -5.43 4.96 2.80
N ASP A 97 -6.63 4.42 2.95
CA ASP A 97 -7.36 4.58 4.20
C ASP A 97 -6.68 3.79 5.32
N LYS A 98 -6.11 4.48 6.32
CA LYS A 98 -5.34 3.84 7.39
C LYS A 98 -6.19 2.89 8.25
N GLN A 99 -7.44 3.25 8.53
CA GLN A 99 -8.31 2.44 9.38
C GLN A 99 -8.67 1.14 8.66
N ARG A 100 -9.10 1.24 7.41
CA ARG A 100 -9.45 0.09 6.57
C ARG A 100 -8.23 -0.78 6.30
N PHE A 101 -7.07 -0.19 5.99
CA PHE A 101 -5.83 -0.93 5.76
C PHE A 101 -5.43 -1.74 7.00
N LYS A 102 -5.44 -1.15 8.19
CA LYS A 102 -5.13 -1.86 9.44
C LYS A 102 -6.11 -3.01 9.69
N GLN A 103 -7.42 -2.79 9.51
CA GLN A 103 -8.42 -3.85 9.68
C GLN A 103 -8.17 -5.05 8.74
N LEU A 104 -7.75 -4.79 7.50
CA LEU A 104 -7.51 -5.83 6.50
C LEU A 104 -6.20 -6.58 6.75
N TYR A 105 -5.13 -5.88 7.13
CA TYR A 105 -3.77 -6.43 7.08
C TYR A 105 -3.10 -6.66 8.43
N VAL A 106 -3.68 -6.21 9.56
CA VAL A 106 -3.02 -6.34 10.89
C VAL A 106 -2.63 -7.78 11.23
N ASN A 107 -3.55 -8.73 11.04
CA ASN A 107 -3.27 -10.13 11.34
C ASN A 107 -2.37 -10.77 10.30
N GLU A 108 -2.54 -10.40 9.03
CA GLU A 108 -1.72 -10.94 7.93
C GLU A 108 -0.25 -10.52 8.06
N ILE A 109 0.00 -9.23 8.32
CA ILE A 109 1.34 -8.70 8.56
C ILE A 109 1.95 -9.29 9.82
N ARG A 110 1.18 -9.40 10.92
CA ARG A 110 1.68 -10.03 12.15
C ARG A 110 2.12 -11.47 11.90
N ASN A 111 1.22 -12.29 11.34
CA ASN A 111 1.50 -13.70 11.07
C ASN A 111 2.66 -13.89 10.10
N TRP A 112 2.83 -12.98 9.13
CA TRP A 112 3.94 -13.03 8.19
C TRP A 112 5.27 -12.69 8.87
N VAL A 113 5.36 -11.55 9.55
CA VAL A 113 6.58 -11.08 10.23
C VAL A 113 7.02 -12.07 11.32
N ASP A 114 6.08 -12.65 12.06
CA ASP A 114 6.38 -13.61 13.13
C ASP A 114 6.65 -15.03 12.61
N SER A 115 6.50 -15.28 11.29
CA SER A 115 6.68 -16.62 10.75
C SER A 115 8.15 -17.04 10.72
N GLU A 116 8.42 -18.29 11.10
CA GLU A 116 9.76 -18.88 11.10
C GLU A 116 10.47 -18.79 9.73
N ALA A 117 9.71 -18.72 8.64
CA ALA A 117 10.25 -18.63 7.29
C ALA A 117 10.95 -17.29 6.97
N VAL A 118 10.52 -16.20 7.62
CA VAL A 118 11.00 -14.85 7.27
C VAL A 118 11.30 -13.95 8.47
N LYS A 119 11.04 -14.36 9.71
CA LYS A 119 11.24 -13.53 10.91
C LYS A 119 12.61 -12.85 10.98
N ASP A 120 13.67 -13.56 10.57
CA ASP A 120 15.04 -13.03 10.60
C ASP A 120 15.24 -11.84 9.64
N LYS A 121 14.42 -11.76 8.58
CA LYS A 121 14.43 -10.65 7.62
C LYS A 121 13.93 -9.33 8.23
N TYR A 122 13.22 -9.38 9.35
CA TYR A 122 12.56 -8.22 9.99
C TYR A 122 13.29 -7.72 11.24
N ILE A 123 14.45 -8.27 11.57
CA ILE A 123 15.24 -7.85 12.74
C ILE A 123 15.98 -6.54 12.45
N MET A 124 15.69 -5.49 13.22
CA MET A 124 16.42 -4.22 13.16
C MET A 124 17.77 -4.28 13.90
N PRO A 125 18.78 -3.50 13.47
CA PRO A 125 18.77 -2.51 12.39
C PRO A 125 19.04 -3.07 10.98
N GLN A 126 19.02 -4.39 10.80
CA GLN A 126 19.59 -5.04 9.61
C GLN A 126 18.54 -5.27 8.52
N SER A 127 17.26 -5.18 8.90
CA SER A 127 16.16 -5.36 7.98
C SER A 127 16.16 -4.28 6.90
N ARG A 128 16.03 -4.72 5.65
CA ARG A 128 15.71 -3.82 4.52
C ARG A 128 14.24 -3.44 4.45
N PHE A 129 13.36 -4.19 5.12
CA PHE A 129 11.90 -4.05 5.07
C PHE A 129 11.41 -3.09 6.17
N HIS A 130 11.94 -1.87 6.14
CA HIS A 130 11.78 -0.88 7.19
C HIS A 130 10.32 -0.44 7.38
N ALA A 131 9.55 -0.36 6.30
CA ALA A 131 8.16 0.07 6.38
C ALA A 131 7.30 -1.01 7.04
N THR A 132 7.51 -2.28 6.69
CA THR A 132 6.84 -3.39 7.37
C THR A 132 7.16 -3.43 8.85
N VAL A 133 8.45 -3.31 9.24
CA VAL A 133 8.83 -3.29 10.66
C VAL A 133 8.15 -2.14 11.39
N LYS A 134 8.20 -0.92 10.84
CA LYS A 134 7.60 0.25 11.48
C LYS A 134 6.08 0.11 11.66
N VAL A 135 5.39 -0.43 10.66
CA VAL A 135 3.94 -0.67 10.74
C VAL A 135 3.61 -1.79 11.71
N TYR A 136 4.38 -2.87 11.71
CA TYR A 136 4.25 -3.96 12.69
C TYR A 136 4.43 -3.43 14.11
N ASP A 137 5.47 -2.63 14.36
CA ASP A 137 5.71 -2.00 15.66
C ASP A 137 4.55 -1.07 16.06
N GLU A 138 4.09 -0.21 15.16
CA GLU A 138 2.96 0.71 15.39
C GLU A 138 1.69 -0.04 15.83
N TRP A 139 1.49 -1.27 15.36
CA TRP A 139 0.27 -2.02 15.64
C TRP A 139 0.38 -3.02 16.79
N ASN A 140 1.59 -3.47 17.14
CA ASN A 140 1.81 -4.53 18.11
C ASN A 140 2.54 -4.07 19.37
N ASN A 141 3.31 -2.98 19.31
CA ASN A 141 4.02 -2.41 20.45
C ASN A 141 3.30 -1.14 20.92
N LEU A 142 2.25 -1.34 21.73
CA LEU A 142 1.40 -0.26 22.27
C LEU A 142 2.02 0.51 23.46
N GLU A 143 3.25 0.19 23.88
CA GLU A 143 3.90 0.75 25.08
C GLU A 143 4.95 1.84 24.79
N ARG A 144 4.74 2.72 23.80
CA ARG A 144 5.58 3.92 23.61
C ARG A 144 4.83 5.22 23.84
#